data_AF-A0A3B0YVP9-F1
#
_entry.id   AF-A0A3B0YVP9-F1
#
_cell.length_a   1.000
_cell.length_b   1.000
_cell.length_c   1.000
_cell.angle_alpha   90.00
_cell.angle_beta   90.00
_cell.angle_gamma   90.00
#
_symmetry.space_group_name_H-M   'P 1'
#
loop_
_entity.id
_entity.type
_entity.pdbx_description
1 polymer ?
#
loop_
_entity_poly.entity_id
_entity_poly.type
_entity_poly.pdbx_seq_one_letter_code
_entity_poly.pdbx_strand_id
1 'polypeptide(L)'
;MTTKLNDSEITAGLNSLNNQLKQPWTIDNKKLHKTFDCGNFINAFSFMTRVAIYAEKANHHPEWSNVYKTVVIHLVTHEVEGISAKDFELAKHIETTSI
;
A
#
# COMPACT_ATOMS: atom_id res chain seq x y z
N MET A 1 -20.08 -4.15 3.94
CA MET A 1 -19.86 -2.74 4.31
C MET A 1 -18.42 -2.62 4.77
N THR A 2 -17.70 -1.60 4.31
CA THR A 2 -16.31 -1.36 4.74
C THR A 2 -16.31 -0.76 6.14
N THR A 3 -15.38 -1.17 7.01
CA THR A 3 -15.30 -0.68 8.40
C THR A 3 -13.91 -0.12 8.67
N LYS A 4 -13.86 1.01 9.37
CA LYS A 4 -12.61 1.61 9.87
C LYS A 4 -12.04 0.74 10.99
N LEU A 5 -10.76 0.38 10.87
CA LEU A 5 -10.04 -0.36 11.89
C LEU A 5 -9.64 0.52 13.06
N ASN A 6 -9.57 -0.06 14.26
CA ASN A 6 -9.00 0.56 15.43
C ASN A 6 -7.48 0.30 15.55
N ASP A 7 -6.82 0.96 16.50
CA ASP A 7 -5.36 0.91 16.65
C ASP A 7 -4.81 -0.50 16.92
N SER A 8 -5.55 -1.34 17.64
CA SER A 8 -5.16 -2.72 17.92
C SER A 8 -5.22 -3.57 16.64
N GLU A 9 -6.27 -3.41 15.85
CA GLU A 9 -6.44 -4.09 14.57
C GLU A 9 -5.38 -3.64 13.55
N ILE A 10 -5.09 -2.34 13.49
CA ILE A 10 -4.03 -1.79 12.63
C ILE A 10 -2.66 -2.36 13.04
N THR A 11 -2.37 -2.41 14.33
CA THR A 11 -1.12 -2.97 14.86
C THR A 11 -0.99 -4.46 14.52
N ALA A 12 -2.05 -5.24 14.70
CA ALA A 12 -2.07 -6.65 14.32
C ALA A 12 -1.90 -6.83 12.80
N GLY A 13 -2.56 -6.00 12.00
CA GLY A 13 -2.43 -5.98 10.55
C GLY A 13 -1.01 -5.67 10.09
N LEU A 14 -0.35 -4.67 10.69
CA LEU A 14 1.05 -4.33 10.40
C LEU A 14 2.00 -5.46 10.78
N ASN A 15 1.83 -6.07 11.95
CA ASN A 15 2.66 -7.21 12.36
C ASN A 15 2.55 -8.38 11.37
N SER A 16 1.33 -8.68 10.93
CA SER A 16 1.07 -9.72 9.93
C SER A 16 1.68 -9.38 8.57
N LEU A 17 1.44 -8.16 8.08
CA LEU A 17 1.94 -7.67 6.79
C LEU A 17 3.48 -7.64 6.74
N ASN A 18 4.12 -7.20 7.83
CA ASN A 18 5.55 -6.95 7.88
C ASN A 18 6.41 -8.16 8.25
N ASN A 19 5.81 -9.28 8.70
CA ASN A 19 6.52 -10.43 9.27
C ASN A 19 7.69 -10.97 8.41
N GLN A 20 7.64 -10.79 7.08
CA GLN A 20 8.66 -11.28 6.15
C GLN A 20 9.24 -10.20 5.24
N LEU A 21 8.89 -8.94 5.47
CA LEU A 21 9.34 -7.85 4.61
C LEU A 21 10.70 -7.34 5.07
N LYS A 22 11.64 -7.16 4.13
CA LYS A 22 12.93 -6.53 4.42
C LYS A 22 12.78 -5.07 4.88
N GLN A 23 11.78 -4.38 4.33
CA GLN A 23 11.41 -3.03 4.73
C GLN A 23 9.92 -3.01 5.09
N PRO A 24 9.57 -2.56 6.30
CA PRO A 24 8.19 -2.60 6.77
C PRO A 24 7.33 -1.51 6.12
N TRP A 25 6.03 -1.77 6.01
CA TRP A 25 5.01 -0.73 5.96
C TRP A 25 4.90 -0.05 7.33
N THR A 26 4.63 1.25 7.34
CA THR A 26 4.44 2.03 8.56
C THR A 26 3.12 2.79 8.51
N ILE A 27 2.75 3.46 9.61
CA ILE A 27 1.71 4.49 9.58
C ILE A 27 2.36 5.85 9.36
N ASP A 28 1.87 6.58 8.37
CA ASP A 28 2.17 8.00 8.18
C ASP A 28 0.85 8.75 7.96
N ASN A 29 0.63 9.83 8.70
CA ASN A 29 -0.57 10.65 8.61
C ASN A 29 -1.90 9.85 8.60
N LYS A 30 -2.01 8.82 9.47
CA LYS A 30 -3.16 7.91 9.58
C LYS A 30 -3.43 7.04 8.33
N LYS A 31 -2.43 6.81 7.49
CA LYS A 31 -2.47 5.94 6.30
C LYS A 31 -1.39 4.87 6.40
N LEU A 32 -1.59 3.72 5.76
CA LEU A 32 -0.46 2.81 5.53
C LEU A 32 0.51 3.49 4.57
N HIS A 33 1.81 3.40 4.82
CA HIS A 33 2.83 4.09 4.04
C HIS A 33 4.04 3.20 3.77
N LYS A 34 4.57 3.29 2.54
CA LYS A 34 5.86 2.71 2.17
C LYS A 34 6.47 3.40 0.95
N THR A 35 7.80 3.47 0.93
CA THR A 35 8.60 3.93 -0.21
C THR A 35 9.30 2.76 -0.88
N PHE A 36 9.20 2.68 -2.20
CA PHE A 36 9.84 1.67 -3.04
C PHE A 36 10.93 2.32 -3.90
N ASP A 37 12.12 1.74 -3.92
CA ASP A 37 13.18 2.04 -4.90
C ASP A 37 13.17 0.95 -5.98
N CYS A 38 12.76 1.30 -7.19
CA CYS A 38 12.65 0.39 -8.32
C CYS A 38 13.92 0.35 -9.20
N GLY A 39 15.00 1.05 -8.79
CA GLY A 39 16.28 1.12 -9.49
C GLY A 39 16.31 2.09 -10.67
N ASN A 40 15.26 2.13 -11.50
CA ASN A 40 15.11 3.07 -12.62
C ASN A 40 13.63 3.40 -12.91
N PHE A 41 13.38 4.36 -13.81
CA PHE A 41 12.03 4.82 -14.14
C PHE A 41 11.16 3.78 -14.84
N ILE A 42 11.71 2.99 -15.76
CA ILE A 42 10.95 1.96 -16.49
C ILE A 42 10.43 0.89 -15.51
N ASN A 43 11.26 0.49 -14.57
CA ASN A 43 10.89 -0.43 -13.51
C ASN A 43 9.83 0.15 -12.58
N ALA A 44 9.98 1.41 -12.17
CA ALA A 44 9.00 2.12 -11.34
C ALA A 44 7.63 2.17 -12.02
N PHE A 45 7.59 2.58 -13.29
CA PHE A 45 6.34 2.70 -14.03
C PHE A 45 5.72 1.33 -14.35
N SER A 46 6.54 0.30 -14.60
CA SER A 46 6.06 -1.07 -14.77
C SER A 46 5.45 -1.62 -13.48
N PHE A 47 6.07 -1.35 -12.33
CA PHE A 47 5.52 -1.67 -11.02
C PHE A 47 4.18 -0.97 -10.79
N MET A 48 4.13 0.35 -11.01
CA MET A 48 2.89 1.13 -10.91
C MET A 48 1.78 0.59 -11.81
N THR A 49 2.11 0.22 -13.06
CA THR A 49 1.13 -0.35 -14.00
C THR A 49 0.49 -1.63 -13.45
N ARG A 50 1.28 -2.54 -12.89
CA ARG A 50 0.76 -3.78 -12.28
C ARG A 50 -0.14 -3.50 -11.08
N VAL A 51 0.27 -2.56 -10.21
CA VAL A 51 -0.54 -2.13 -9.06
C VAL A 51 -1.86 -1.50 -9.52
N ALA A 52 -1.84 -0.66 -10.55
CA ALA A 52 -3.04 0.01 -11.08
C ALA A 52 -4.09 -0.99 -11.60
N ILE A 53 -3.66 -2.04 -12.31
CA ILE A 53 -4.57 -3.09 -12.82
C ILE A 53 -5.29 -3.78 -11.65
N TYR A 54 -4.58 -4.11 -10.59
CA TYR A 54 -5.19 -4.74 -9.42
C TYR A 54 -6.07 -3.77 -8.63
N ALA A 55 -5.61 -2.54 -8.42
CA ALA A 55 -6.35 -1.49 -7.71
C ALA A 55 -7.73 -1.24 -8.36
N GLU A 56 -7.77 -1.19 -9.69
CA GLU A 56 -9.03 -1.05 -10.45
C GLU A 56 -9.95 -2.26 -10.24
N LYS A 57 -9.42 -3.48 -10.34
CA LYS A 57 -10.19 -4.70 -10.07
C LYS A 57 -10.72 -4.76 -8.63
N ALA A 58 -9.94 -4.27 -7.66
CA ALA A 58 -10.30 -4.22 -6.26
C ALA A 58 -11.26 -3.05 -5.93
N ASN A 59 -11.47 -2.13 -6.87
CA ASN A 59 -12.14 -0.85 -6.65
C ASN A 59 -11.63 -0.14 -5.39
N HIS A 60 -10.30 -0.09 -5.27
CA HIS A 60 -9.57 0.52 -4.15
C HIS A 60 -8.22 1.01 -4.65
N HIS A 61 -8.02 2.33 -4.67
CA HIS A 61 -6.88 2.96 -5.33
C HIS A 61 -5.87 3.50 -4.32
N PRO A 62 -4.56 3.40 -4.59
CA PRO A 62 -3.54 4.03 -3.76
C PRO A 62 -3.53 5.54 -3.96
N GLU A 63 -3.08 6.26 -2.93
CA GLU A 63 -2.49 7.58 -3.11
C GLU A 63 -0.98 7.37 -3.32
N TRP A 64 -0.39 7.94 -4.36
CA TRP A 64 1.04 7.78 -4.59
C TRP A 64 1.69 8.97 -5.28
N SER A 65 3.02 9.01 -5.20
CA SER A 65 3.86 9.87 -6.03
C SER A 65 5.02 9.07 -6.60
N ASN A 66 5.49 9.45 -7.79
CA ASN A 66 6.65 8.86 -8.42
C ASN A 66 7.66 9.94 -8.84
N VAL A 67 8.92 9.73 -8.47
CA VAL A 67 10.06 10.55 -8.89
C VAL A 67 11.14 9.62 -9.38
N TYR A 68 11.31 9.54 -10.71
CA TYR A 68 12.25 8.63 -11.37
C TYR A 68 12.08 7.18 -10.88
N LYS A 69 13.03 6.64 -10.12
CA LYS A 69 13.03 5.27 -9.62
C LYS A 69 12.24 5.06 -8.33
N THR A 70 11.80 6.14 -7.68
CA THR A 70 11.18 6.08 -6.35
C THR A 70 9.66 6.19 -6.47
N VAL A 71 8.94 5.29 -5.81
CA VAL A 71 7.47 5.36 -5.69
C VAL A 71 7.11 5.40 -4.20
N VAL A 72 6.43 6.46 -3.78
CA VAL A 72 5.90 6.59 -2.42
C VAL A 72 4.42 6.28 -2.46
N ILE A 73 3.96 5.35 -1.62
CA ILE A 73 2.57 4.90 -1.58
C ILE A 73 1.99 5.16 -0.19
N HIS A 74 0.79 5.74 -0.18
CA HIS A 74 -0.10 5.84 0.97
C HIS A 74 -1.42 5.12 0.68
N LEU A 75 -1.91 4.32 1.62
CA LEU A 75 -3.20 3.61 1.48
C LEU A 75 -4.14 4.02 2.61
N VAL A 76 -5.35 4.43 2.21
CA VAL A 76 -6.44 4.76 3.11
C VAL A 76 -7.76 4.46 2.40
N THR A 77 -8.76 4.06 3.17
CA THR A 77 -10.11 3.91 2.68
C THR A 77 -10.89 5.20 2.91
N HIS A 78 -11.09 5.97 1.85
CA HIS A 78 -11.78 7.27 1.91
C HIS A 78 -13.23 7.16 2.43
N GLU A 79 -13.95 6.10 2.07
CA GLU A 79 -15.34 5.84 2.49
C GLU A 79 -15.52 5.90 4.02
N VAL A 80 -14.50 5.45 4.76
CA VAL A 80 -14.53 5.36 6.23
C VAL A 80 -13.56 6.33 6.91
N GLU A 81 -12.99 7.27 6.15
CA GLU A 81 -12.01 8.25 6.61
C GLU A 81 -10.90 7.63 7.47
N GLY A 82 -10.35 6.49 7.03
CA GLY A 82 -9.34 5.76 7.79
C GLY A 82 -8.90 4.46 7.14
N ILE A 83 -8.05 3.73 7.86
CA ILE A 83 -7.53 2.44 7.41
C ILE A 83 -8.62 1.38 7.57
N SER A 84 -8.82 0.58 6.54
CA SER A 84 -9.69 -0.60 6.53
C SER A 84 -8.92 -1.86 6.14
N ALA A 85 -9.60 -3.00 6.14
CA ALA A 85 -9.04 -4.25 5.62
C ALA A 85 -8.58 -4.14 4.14
N LYS A 86 -9.26 -3.31 3.33
CA LYS A 86 -8.90 -3.11 1.91
C LYS A 86 -7.49 -2.55 1.74
N ASP A 87 -7.04 -1.70 2.66
CA ASP A 87 -5.71 -1.11 2.63
C ASP A 87 -4.62 -2.17 2.85
N PHE A 88 -4.85 -3.09 3.80
CA PHE A 88 -3.95 -4.22 4.04
C PHE A 88 -3.96 -5.25 2.90
N GLU A 89 -5.12 -5.50 2.29
CA GLU A 89 -5.24 -6.38 1.12
C GLU A 89 -4.47 -5.83 -0.08
N LEU A 90 -4.62 -4.52 -0.36
CA LEU A 90 -3.88 -3.86 -1.42
C LEU A 90 -2.37 -3.80 -1.11
N ALA A 91 -1.98 -3.47 0.12
CA ALA A 91 -0.57 -3.49 0.54
C ALA A 91 0.07 -4.87 0.32
N LYS A 92 -0.63 -5.94 0.70
CA LYS A 92 -0.17 -7.32 0.48
C LYS A 92 0.01 -7.62 -1.00
N HIS A 93 -0.93 -7.20 -1.85
CA HIS A 93 -0.81 -7.39 -3.29
C HIS A 93 0.37 -6.61 -3.89
N ILE A 94 0.56 -5.36 -3.44
CA ILE A 94 1.70 -4.53 -3.82
C ILE A 94 3.01 -5.26 -3.50
N GLU A 95 3.16 -5.84 -2.30
CA GLU A 95 4.36 -6.62 -1.93
C GLU A 95 4.61 -7.81 -2.86
N THR A 96 3.58 -8.53 -3.30
CA THR A 96 3.74 -9.64 -4.25
C THR A 96 4.09 -9.20 -5.67
N THR A 97 3.91 -7.91 -5.96
CA THR A 97 4.14 -7.27 -7.28
C THR A 97 5.47 -6.50 -7.32
N SER A 98 6.07 -6.27 -6.15
CA SER A 98 7.35 -5.59 -5.95
C SER A 98 8.51 -6.36 -6.59
N ILE A 99 9.55 -5.61 -6.97
CA ILE A 99 10.72 -6.08 -7.71
C ILE A 99 11.73 -6.76 -6.77
#